data_AF-A0A914XRY0-F1
#
_entry.id   AF-A0A914XRY0-F1
#
_cell.length_a   1.000
_cell.length_b   1.000
_cell.length_c   1.000
_cell.angle_alpha   90.00
_cell.angle_beta   90.00
_cell.angle_gamma   90.00
#
_symmetry.space_group_name_H-M   'P 1'
#
loop_
_entity.id
_entity.type
_entity.pdbx_description
1 polymer ?
#
loop_
_entity_poly.entity_id
_entity_poly.type
_entity_poly.pdbx_seq_one_letter_code
_entity_poly.pdbx_strand_id
1 'polypeptide(L)'
;MLEPHEELHGGDFLEESNVPRIILNADDFIVKSAPSMIRYIPNFIDVEMEEYLLWQVENAPKPKWEFLKNRRLQNWGGMVGKKSLISDNNMPQWLNMMIDKIMELENGFPESNRPNHVLVNEYLPGQGIMVRIS
;
A
#
# COMPACT_ATOMS: atom_id res chain seq x y z
N MET A 1 59.38 13.77 11.15
CA MET A 1 58.62 15.01 10.93
C MET A 1 57.84 14.80 9.63
N LEU A 2 56.50 14.68 9.77
CA LEU A 2 55.42 14.71 8.76
C LEU A 2 55.36 13.53 7.75
N GLU A 3 54.22 12.87 7.48
CA GLU A 3 52.78 13.18 7.65
C GLU A 3 51.98 11.93 8.13
N PRO A 4 50.82 12.08 8.81
CA PRO A 4 49.90 11.01 9.17
C PRO A 4 48.92 10.65 8.03
N HIS A 5 48.49 9.39 7.98
CA HIS A 5 47.43 8.91 7.10
C HIS A 5 46.09 9.58 7.47
N GLU A 6 45.54 10.41 6.56
CA GLU A 6 44.16 10.87 6.64
C GLU A 6 43.20 9.71 6.39
N GLU A 7 42.34 9.44 7.38
CA GLU A 7 41.18 8.57 7.22
C GLU A 7 40.19 9.23 6.26
N LEU A 8 39.90 8.55 5.16
CA LEU A 8 38.84 8.94 4.24
C LEU A 8 37.49 8.76 4.95
N HIS A 9 36.94 9.87 5.48
CA HIS A 9 35.52 10.00 5.78
C HIS A 9 34.74 9.96 4.46
N GLY A 10 34.47 8.75 3.99
CA GLY A 10 33.64 8.47 2.82
C GLY A 10 32.25 8.05 3.24
N GLY A 11 31.28 8.95 3.07
CA GLY A 11 29.86 8.62 3.20
C GLY A 11 29.03 9.82 3.62
N ASP A 12 29.04 10.88 2.81
CA ASP A 12 27.95 11.87 2.82
C ASP A 12 26.64 11.11 2.63
N PHE A 13 25.86 11.01 3.71
CA PHE A 13 24.48 10.58 3.66
C PHE A 13 23.74 11.59 2.79
N LEU A 14 23.19 11.09 1.69
CA LEU A 14 22.41 11.80 0.68
C LEU A 14 21.51 12.86 1.33
N GLU A 15 21.76 14.13 1.02
CA GLU A 15 20.82 15.22 1.26
C GLU A 15 19.47 14.83 0.66
N GLU A 16 18.44 14.79 1.49
CA GLU A 16 17.06 14.68 1.02
C GLU A 16 16.81 15.81 0.02
N SER A 17 16.61 15.43 -1.24
CA SER A 17 16.41 16.37 -2.34
C SER A 17 15.29 17.35 -1.99
N ASN A 18 15.57 18.66 -2.03
CA ASN A 18 14.66 19.76 -1.72
C ASN A 18 13.56 19.97 -2.78
N VAL A 19 13.10 18.89 -3.41
CA VAL A 19 12.05 18.88 -4.43
C VAL A 19 10.71 18.90 -3.70
N PRO A 20 9.84 19.89 -3.95
CA PRO A 20 8.52 19.93 -3.31
C PRO A 20 7.73 18.68 -3.69
N ARG A 21 7.39 17.88 -2.68
CA ARG A 21 6.52 16.72 -2.85
C ARG A 21 5.11 17.23 -3.19
N ILE A 22 4.60 16.88 -4.37
CA ILE A 22 3.22 17.22 -4.76
C ILE A 22 2.29 16.32 -3.96
N ILE A 23 1.54 16.91 -3.04
CA ILE A 23 0.48 16.23 -2.28
C ILE A 23 -0.80 16.32 -3.11
N LEU A 24 -1.42 15.18 -3.37
CA LEU A 24 -2.72 15.13 -4.05
C LEU A 24 -3.85 15.44 -3.06
N ASN A 25 -4.79 16.28 -3.47
CA ASN A 25 -6.00 16.55 -2.71
C ASN A 25 -7.13 15.63 -3.18
N ALA A 26 -7.68 14.82 -2.28
CA ALA A 26 -8.70 13.85 -2.60
C ALA A 26 -10.00 14.50 -3.12
N ASP A 27 -10.32 15.74 -2.72
CA ASP A 27 -11.54 16.42 -3.15
C ASP A 27 -11.55 16.78 -4.64
N ASP A 28 -10.38 16.81 -5.29
CA ASP A 28 -10.28 17.01 -6.74
C ASP A 28 -10.79 15.80 -7.55
N PHE A 29 -11.00 14.65 -6.89
CA PHE A 29 -11.30 13.36 -7.53
C PHE A 29 -12.71 12.83 -7.24
N ILE A 30 -13.66 13.71 -6.90
CA ILE A 30 -15.06 13.34 -6.62
C ILE A 30 -15.73 12.79 -7.89
N VAL A 31 -16.31 11.59 -7.77
CA VAL A 31 -17.10 10.97 -8.84
C VAL A 31 -18.49 11.58 -8.88
N LYS A 32 -18.77 12.45 -9.87
CA LYS A 32 -20.03 13.21 -9.98
C LYS A 32 -21.30 12.35 -10.04
N SER A 33 -21.21 11.14 -10.57
CA SER A 33 -22.34 10.20 -10.73
C SER A 33 -22.52 9.25 -9.54
N ALA A 34 -21.80 9.47 -8.44
CA ALA A 34 -21.83 8.64 -7.26
C ALA A 34 -21.94 9.50 -5.99
N PRO A 35 -22.18 8.91 -4.80
CA PRO A 35 -22.15 9.67 -3.55
C PRO A 35 -20.87 10.48 -3.41
N SER A 36 -20.96 11.69 -2.83
CA SER A 36 -19.84 12.63 -2.66
C SER A 36 -18.72 12.12 -1.75
N MET A 37 -18.80 10.89 -1.26
CA MET A 37 -17.79 10.18 -0.48
C MET A 37 -16.90 9.28 -1.37
N ILE A 38 -17.27 9.09 -2.64
CA ILE A 38 -16.54 8.25 -3.59
C ILE A 38 -15.54 9.11 -4.36
N ARG A 39 -14.28 8.67 -4.36
CA ARG A 39 -13.17 9.25 -5.13
C ARG A 39 -12.65 8.26 -6.16
N TYR A 40 -12.23 8.76 -7.32
CA TYR A 40 -11.50 7.98 -8.32
C TYR A 40 -10.25 8.74 -8.77
N ILE A 41 -9.09 8.24 -8.35
CA ILE A 41 -7.78 8.82 -8.69
C ILE A 41 -7.15 7.95 -9.77
N PRO A 42 -7.14 8.37 -11.06
CA PRO A 42 -6.51 7.61 -12.13
C PRO A 42 -4.99 7.60 -11.95
N ASN A 43 -4.33 6.50 -12.34
CA ASN A 43 -2.87 6.36 -12.31
C ASN A 43 -2.26 6.76 -10.95
N PHE A 44 -2.91 6.34 -9.87
CA PHE A 44 -2.49 6.69 -8.51
C PHE A 44 -1.10 6.15 -8.17
N ILE A 45 -0.73 5.02 -8.77
CA ILE A 45 0.62 4.46 -8.78
C ILE A 45 1.23 4.60 -10.18
N ASP A 46 2.55 4.75 -10.23
CA ASP A 46 3.30 4.68 -11.48
C ASP A 46 3.57 3.22 -11.88
N VAL A 47 4.16 3.06 -13.07
CA VAL A 47 4.41 1.75 -13.67
C VAL A 47 5.43 0.96 -12.85
N GLU A 48 6.45 1.64 -12.33
CA GLU A 48 7.51 1.04 -11.52
C GLU A 48 6.95 0.47 -10.21
N MET A 49 6.07 1.21 -9.53
CA MET A 49 5.39 0.73 -8.33
C MET A 49 4.40 -0.39 -8.64
N GLU A 50 3.69 -0.34 -9.76
CA GLU A 50 2.81 -1.43 -10.21
C GLU A 50 3.60 -2.74 -10.39
N GLU A 51 4.70 -2.71 -11.15
CA GLU A 51 5.58 -3.86 -11.37
C GLU A 51 6.15 -4.39 -10.04
N TYR A 52 6.58 -3.50 -9.15
CA TYR A 52 7.07 -3.86 -7.82
C TYR A 52 6.00 -4.55 -6.97
N LEU A 53 4.77 -4.03 -6.93
CA LEU A 53 3.67 -4.62 -6.18
C LEU A 53 3.29 -6.01 -6.72
N LEU A 54 3.22 -6.16 -8.05
CA LEU A 54 2.96 -7.45 -8.69
C LEU A 54 4.05 -8.48 -8.31
N TRP A 55 5.32 -8.07 -8.34
CA TRP A 55 6.41 -8.93 -7.91
C TRP A 55 6.28 -9.36 -6.45
N GLN A 56 5.95 -8.44 -5.54
CA GLN A 56 5.75 -8.75 -4.11
C GLN A 56 4.59 -9.72 -3.88
N VAL A 57 3.47 -9.54 -4.60
CA VAL A 57 2.29 -10.39 -4.51
C VAL A 57 2.62 -11.83 -4.93
N GLU A 58 3.32 -12.03 -6.05
CA GLU A 58 3.68 -13.36 -6.54
C GLU A 58 4.76 -14.05 -5.68
N ASN A 59 5.66 -13.28 -5.07
CA ASN A 59 6.76 -13.79 -4.26
C ASN A 59 6.47 -13.81 -2.75
N ALA A 60 5.21 -13.62 -2.35
CA ALA A 60 4.80 -13.70 -0.95
C ALA A 60 5.22 -15.05 -0.29
N PRO A 61 5.58 -15.07 1.01
CA PRO A 61 6.04 -16.28 1.70
C PRO A 61 5.03 -17.43 1.62
N LYS A 62 5.44 -18.61 1.18
CA LYS A 62 4.53 -19.74 0.97
C LYS A 62 4.34 -20.56 2.27
N PRO A 63 3.12 -21.03 2.60
CA PRO A 63 1.86 -20.74 1.91
C PRO A 63 1.22 -19.42 2.42
N LYS A 64 1.03 -18.44 1.52
CA LYS A 64 0.22 -17.22 1.81
C LYS A 64 -1.16 -17.25 1.16
N TRP A 65 -1.28 -17.94 0.02
CA TRP A 65 -2.52 -18.01 -0.75
C TRP A 65 -3.52 -18.96 -0.11
N GLU A 66 -4.71 -18.44 0.19
CA GLU A 66 -5.90 -19.22 0.47
C GLU A 66 -6.73 -19.35 -0.82
N PHE A 67 -7.09 -20.57 -1.19
CA PHE A 67 -7.86 -20.85 -2.40
C PHE A 67 -9.34 -20.98 -2.06
N LEU A 68 -10.16 -20.13 -2.67
CA LEU A 68 -11.62 -20.19 -2.61
C LEU A 68 -12.18 -20.67 -3.95
N LYS A 69 -13.50 -20.89 -4.01
CA LYS A 69 -14.19 -21.49 -5.16
C LYS A 69 -13.79 -20.92 -6.53
N ASN A 70 -13.67 -19.59 -6.65
CA ASN A 70 -13.39 -18.88 -7.91
C ASN A 70 -12.35 -17.75 -7.76
N ARG A 71 -11.48 -17.81 -6.75
CA ARG A 71 -10.41 -16.82 -6.53
C ARG A 71 -9.38 -17.36 -5.54
N ARG A 72 -8.20 -16.75 -5.51
CA ARG A 72 -7.26 -16.88 -4.38
C ARG A 72 -7.14 -15.54 -3.65
N LEU A 73 -6.84 -15.60 -2.36
CA LEU A 73 -6.65 -14.40 -1.53
C LEU A 73 -5.40 -14.51 -0.64
N GLN A 74 -4.81 -13.37 -0.32
CA GLN A 74 -3.82 -13.20 0.74
C GLN A 74 -4.40 -12.31 1.84
N ASN A 75 -4.17 -12.68 3.10
CA ASN A 75 -4.48 -11.87 4.28
C ASN A 75 -3.18 -11.27 4.85
N TRP A 76 -3.14 -9.95 5.03
CA TRP A 76 -2.00 -9.22 5.61
C TRP A 76 -2.43 -8.30 6.74
N GLY A 77 -1.61 -8.22 7.79
CA GLY A 77 -1.91 -7.41 8.97
C GLY A 77 -2.88 -8.12 9.91
N GLY A 78 -4.04 -7.50 10.18
CA GLY A 78 -4.94 -7.97 11.21
C GLY A 78 -5.56 -9.35 10.99
N MET A 79 -5.50 -10.24 11.98
CA MET A 79 -6.31 -11.46 11.97
C MET A 79 -7.76 -11.13 12.30
N VAL A 80 -8.69 -11.57 11.47
CA VAL A 80 -10.13 -11.48 11.78
C VAL A 80 -10.44 -12.46 12.93
N GLY A 81 -10.41 -11.99 14.16
CA GLY A 81 -10.90 -12.73 15.31
C GLY A 81 -12.44 -12.82 15.29
N LYS A 82 -13.02 -13.77 16.04
CA LYS A 82 -14.48 -13.98 16.13
C LYS A 82 -15.29 -12.75 16.60
N LYS A 83 -14.64 -11.71 17.14
CA LYS A 83 -15.28 -10.50 17.70
C LYS A 83 -14.59 -9.17 17.32
N SER A 84 -13.39 -9.18 16.77
CA SER A 84 -12.65 -7.97 16.36
C SER A 84 -11.45 -8.32 15.48
N LEU A 85 -11.00 -7.37 14.65
CA LEU A 85 -9.71 -7.42 13.97
C LEU A 85 -8.60 -7.24 15.01
N ILE A 86 -7.71 -8.23 15.13
CA ILE A 86 -6.52 -8.16 15.98
C ILE A 86 -5.36 -7.77 15.07
N SER A 87 -4.83 -6.55 15.21
CA SER A 87 -3.60 -6.15 14.51
C SER A 87 -2.45 -7.03 14.99
N ASP A 88 -1.84 -7.78 14.08
CA ASP A 88 -0.62 -8.55 14.38
C ASP A 88 0.65 -7.68 14.23
N ASN A 89 0.51 -6.37 13.95
CA ASN A 89 1.60 -5.40 13.70
C ASN A 89 2.64 -5.81 12.64
N ASN A 90 2.41 -6.92 11.92
CA ASN A 90 3.31 -7.50 10.91
C ASN A 90 2.92 -7.10 9.48
N MET A 91 2.53 -5.85 9.25
CA MET A 91 2.29 -5.36 7.88
C MET A 91 3.64 -5.27 7.14
N PRO A 92 3.83 -5.94 6.00
CA PRO A 92 5.09 -5.88 5.27
C PRO A 92 5.33 -4.48 4.70
N GLN A 93 6.61 -4.10 4.57
CA GLN A 93 7.00 -2.75 4.18
C GLN A 93 6.37 -2.29 2.85
N TRP A 94 6.27 -3.18 1.86
CA TRP A 94 5.68 -2.84 0.56
C TRP A 94 4.19 -2.47 0.64
N LEU A 95 3.46 -3.02 1.62
CA LEU A 95 2.08 -2.61 1.91
C LEU A 95 2.03 -1.32 2.73
N ASN A 96 2.94 -1.14 3.68
CA ASN A 96 3.04 0.12 4.43
C ASN A 96 3.31 1.30 3.49
N MET A 97 4.18 1.15 2.48
CA MET A 97 4.41 2.19 1.47
C MET A 97 3.11 2.61 0.75
N MET A 98 2.25 1.65 0.41
CA MET A 98 0.95 1.94 -0.21
C MET A 98 -0.03 2.59 0.77
N ILE A 99 -0.04 2.12 2.02
CA ILE A 99 -0.85 2.72 3.08
C ILE A 99 -0.41 4.17 3.31
N ASP A 100 0.88 4.43 3.44
CA ASP A 100 1.45 5.77 3.63
C ASP A 100 1.03 6.68 2.48
N LYS A 101 1.18 6.23 1.23
CA LYS A 101 0.75 6.99 0.06
C LYS A 101 -0.75 7.35 0.07
N ILE A 102 -1.62 6.45 0.58
CA ILE A 102 -3.05 6.72 0.74
C ILE A 102 -3.30 7.71 1.89
N MET A 103 -2.57 7.57 3.00
CA MET A 103 -2.71 8.46 4.17
C MET A 103 -2.15 9.86 3.90
N GLU A 104 -1.19 10.01 3.00
CA GLU A 104 -0.64 11.30 2.56
C GLU A 104 -1.64 12.12 1.70
N LEU A 105 -2.78 11.55 1.28
CA LEU A 105 -3.81 12.29 0.56
C LEU A 105 -4.43 13.38 1.43
N GLU A 106 -4.30 14.64 1.01
CA GLU A 106 -5.02 15.74 1.63
C GLU A 106 -6.53 15.52 1.48
N ASN A 107 -7.30 15.73 2.54
CA ASN A 107 -8.75 15.45 2.59
C ASN A 107 -9.12 13.99 2.26
N GLY A 108 -8.18 13.05 2.37
CA GLY A 108 -8.42 11.61 2.20
C GLY A 108 -9.02 10.97 3.43
N PHE A 109 -8.19 10.35 4.27
CA PHE A 109 -8.61 9.69 5.50
C PHE A 109 -7.95 10.34 6.73
N PRO A 110 -8.66 10.44 7.87
CA PRO A 110 -8.01 10.88 9.10
C PRO A 110 -6.99 9.84 9.57
N GLU A 111 -5.91 10.28 10.22
CA GLU A 111 -4.85 9.40 10.77
C GLU A 111 -5.38 8.24 11.62
N SER A 112 -6.49 8.46 12.35
CA SER A 112 -7.16 7.43 13.15
C SER A 112 -7.67 6.23 12.34
N ASN A 113 -7.82 6.39 11.03
CA ASN A 113 -8.35 5.39 10.11
C ASN A 113 -7.26 4.70 9.30
N ARG A 114 -5.99 4.82 9.70
CA ARG A 114 -4.88 4.13 9.05
C ARG A 114 -5.18 2.62 8.91
N PRO A 115 -5.16 2.07 7.69
CA PRO A 115 -5.38 0.66 7.45
C PRO A 115 -4.45 -0.24 8.28
N ASN A 116 -5.03 -1.26 8.90
CA ASN A 116 -4.32 -2.27 9.68
C ASN A 116 -4.50 -3.69 9.12
N HIS A 117 -5.25 -3.83 8.02
CA HIS A 117 -5.56 -5.09 7.39
C HIS A 117 -5.69 -4.90 5.88
N VAL A 118 -5.03 -5.76 5.10
CA VAL A 118 -5.04 -5.72 3.64
C VAL A 118 -5.40 -7.10 3.08
N LEU A 119 -6.33 -7.09 2.12
CA LEU A 119 -6.69 -8.26 1.33
C LEU A 119 -6.19 -8.10 -0.09
N VAL A 120 -5.36 -9.04 -0.55
CA VAL A 120 -5.02 -9.17 -1.97
C VAL A 120 -5.90 -10.25 -2.55
N ASN A 121 -6.68 -9.94 -3.59
CA ASN A 121 -7.49 -10.93 -4.30
C ASN A 121 -6.99 -11.04 -5.74
N GLU A 122 -6.91 -12.27 -6.26
CA GLU A 122 -6.68 -12.50 -7.69
C GLU A 122 -7.93 -13.06 -8.35
N TYR A 123 -8.21 -12.55 -9.55
CA TYR A 123 -9.28 -13.03 -10.42
C TYR A 123 -8.70 -13.34 -11.80
N LEU A 124 -8.91 -14.58 -12.27
CA LEU A 124 -8.69 -14.97 -13.66
C LEU A 124 -9.80 -14.42 -14.57
N PRO A 125 -9.59 -14.37 -15.90
CA PRO A 125 -10.65 -14.01 -16.83
C PRO A 125 -11.94 -14.81 -16.59
N GLY A 126 -13.07 -14.11 -16.48
CA GLY A 126 -14.38 -14.70 -16.17
C GLY A 126 -14.66 -14.93 -14.67
N GLN A 127 -13.70 -14.66 -13.78
CA GLN A 127 -13.93 -14.61 -12.34
C GLN A 127 -14.36 -13.20 -11.91
N GLY A 128 -15.06 -13.12 -10.78
CA GLY A 128 -15.50 -11.84 -10.22
C GLY A 128 -16.00 -11.95 -8.79
N ILE A 129 -16.33 -10.80 -8.22
CA ILE A 129 -16.96 -10.70 -6.91
C ILE A 129 -18.46 -10.91 -7.11
N MET A 130 -19.01 -12.00 -6.58
CA MET A 130 -20.46 -12.17 -6.58
C MET A 130 -21.11 -11.02 -5.78
N VAL A 131 -22.21 -10.48 -6.30
CA VAL A 131 -23.02 -9.48 -5.59
C VAL A 131 -23.30 -10.00 -4.19
N ARG A 132 -22.93 -9.21 -3.18
CA ARG A 132 -23.41 -9.39 -1.82
C ARG A 132 -24.47 -8.32 -1.58
N ILE A 133 -25.70 -8.76 -1.35
CA ILE A 133 -26.74 -7.91 -0.78
C ILE A 133 -26.64 -8.16 0.73
N SER A 134 -26.19 -7.16 1.48
CA SER A 134 -26.29 -7.14 2.95
C SER A 134 -27.53 -6.40 3.38
#